data_AF-A0AAX2GEI6-F1
#
_entry.id   AF-A0AAX2GEI6-F1
#
_cell.length_a   1.000
_cell.length_b   1.000
_cell.length_c   1.000
_cell.angle_alpha   90.00
_cell.angle_beta   90.00
_cell.angle_gamma   90.00
#
_symmetry.space_group_name_H-M   'P 1'
#
loop_
_entity.id
_entity.type
_entity.pdbx_description
1 polymer ?
#
loop_
_entity_poly.entity_id
_entity_poly.type
_entity_poly.pdbx_seq_one_letter_code
_entity_poly.pdbx_strand_id
1 'polypeptide(L)'
;MDKRISIAIDGPAAAGKSTVAKVVAKELSYVYIDTGAMYRTLTYAALQQKVDIENEEQLMEVVKNVNIEFQQGENTQLVFLNGQDVSEVIRTPDVTNRVSIVAKHRLVREEMVRRQQELAKKGGVVMDGRDIGTHVLPDAEVKIFMLASVEERAERRHLENLNKGFDSNLEQLKEEIAQRDKLDSEREVSPLKKADDALELDTTSLSIEEVVRKIMSIVSGVFAK
;
A
#
# COMPACT_ATOMS: atom_id res chain seq x y z
N MET A 1 28.14 -10.15 -5.11
CA MET A 1 26.86 -9.49 -5.44
C MET A 1 26.18 -9.21 -4.13
N ASP A 2 25.92 -7.94 -3.81
CA ASP A 2 25.25 -7.58 -2.56
C ASP A 2 23.88 -8.25 -2.49
N LYS A 3 23.57 -8.83 -1.34
CA LYS A 3 22.30 -9.51 -1.08
C LYS A 3 21.15 -8.54 -1.33
N ARG A 4 20.28 -8.86 -2.30
CA ARG A 4 19.07 -8.07 -2.61
C ARG A 4 17.89 -8.64 -1.85
N ILE A 5 17.54 -8.03 -0.72
CA ILE A 5 16.47 -8.49 0.15
C ILE A 5 15.11 -7.92 -0.27
N SER A 6 14.04 -8.52 0.24
CA SER A 6 12.68 -7.99 0.17
C SER A 6 12.30 -7.36 1.50
N ILE A 7 11.75 -6.14 1.44
CA ILE A 7 11.28 -5.40 2.61
C ILE A 7 9.76 -5.22 2.50
N ALA A 8 9.02 -5.77 3.44
CA ALA A 8 7.58 -5.63 3.56
C ALA A 8 7.23 -4.54 4.60
N ILE A 9 6.37 -3.60 4.24
CA ILE A 9 5.87 -2.55 5.14
C ILE A 9 4.33 -2.57 5.16
N ASP A 10 3.78 -3.18 6.20
CA ASP A 10 2.33 -3.30 6.44
C ASP A 10 1.84 -2.31 7.49
N GLY A 11 0.52 -2.13 7.57
CA GLY A 11 -0.13 -1.27 8.56
C GLY A 11 -1.38 -0.56 8.03
N PRO A 12 -2.13 0.13 8.89
CA PRO A 12 -3.44 0.68 8.58
C PRO A 12 -3.40 1.83 7.56
N ALA A 13 -4.56 2.25 7.07
CA ALA A 13 -4.67 3.35 6.10
C ALA A 13 -4.05 4.64 6.65
N ALA A 14 -3.42 5.45 5.80
CA ALA A 14 -2.80 6.73 6.20
C ALA A 14 -1.71 6.65 7.30
N ALA A 15 -1.14 5.47 7.61
CA ALA A 15 -0.04 5.32 8.56
C ALA A 15 1.34 5.85 8.09
N GLY A 16 1.42 6.55 6.95
CA GLY A 16 2.70 7.07 6.42
C GLY A 16 3.60 6.06 5.68
N LYS A 17 3.12 4.83 5.48
CA LYS A 17 3.88 3.72 4.87
C LYS A 17 4.50 4.06 3.53
N SER A 18 3.70 4.56 2.58
CA SER A 18 4.17 4.85 1.22
C SER A 18 5.27 5.92 1.21
N THR A 19 5.21 6.90 2.11
CA THR A 19 6.26 7.93 2.25
C THR A 19 7.56 7.30 2.75
N VAL A 20 7.47 6.51 3.82
CA VAL A 20 8.64 5.82 4.41
C VAL A 20 9.24 4.81 3.44
N ALA A 21 8.41 3.99 2.79
CA ALA A 21 8.82 2.97 1.83
C ALA A 21 9.58 3.56 0.65
N LYS A 22 9.13 4.72 0.13
CA LYS A 22 9.85 5.44 -0.94
C LYS A 22 11.24 5.88 -0.52
N VAL A 23 11.39 6.43 0.69
CA VAL A 23 12.70 6.88 1.20
C VAL A 23 13.63 5.68 1.41
N VAL A 24 13.14 4.61 2.06
CA VAL A 24 13.91 3.38 2.27
C VAL A 24 14.34 2.75 0.94
N ALA A 25 13.44 2.67 -0.04
CA ALA A 25 13.76 2.16 -1.37
C ALA A 25 14.84 3.00 -2.06
N LYS A 26 14.74 4.34 -1.96
CA LYS A 26 15.74 5.25 -2.53
C LYS A 26 17.12 5.07 -1.89
N GLU A 27 17.18 5.00 -0.55
CA GLU A 27 18.45 4.81 0.17
C GLU A 27 19.13 3.49 -0.18
N LEU A 28 18.35 2.43 -0.40
CA LEU A 28 18.85 1.10 -0.76
C LEU A 28 19.05 0.90 -2.28
N SER A 29 18.67 1.87 -3.11
CA SER A 29 18.57 1.70 -4.57
C SER A 29 17.70 0.50 -4.98
N TYR A 30 16.59 0.30 -4.25
CA TYR A 30 15.61 -0.77 -4.44
C TYR A 30 14.38 -0.27 -5.19
N VAL A 31 13.62 -1.21 -5.75
CA VAL A 31 12.35 -0.91 -6.42
C VAL A 31 11.26 -0.74 -5.35
N TYR A 32 10.62 0.43 -5.35
CA TYR A 32 9.42 0.67 -4.53
C TYR A 32 8.17 0.12 -5.23
N ILE A 33 7.27 -0.55 -4.51
CA ILE A 33 5.99 -1.06 -5.04
C ILE A 33 4.82 -0.66 -4.12
N ASP A 34 3.96 0.26 -4.56
CA ASP A 34 2.70 0.63 -3.90
C ASP A 34 1.59 -0.36 -4.26
N THR A 35 1.42 -1.42 -3.46
CA THR A 35 0.33 -2.39 -3.70
C THR A 35 -1.05 -1.75 -3.55
N GLY A 36 -1.17 -0.75 -2.69
CA GLY A 36 -2.39 0.01 -2.52
C GLY A 36 -2.79 0.72 -3.81
N ALA A 37 -1.83 1.23 -4.58
CA ALA A 37 -2.08 1.82 -5.89
C ALA A 37 -2.59 0.77 -6.88
N MET A 38 -2.10 -0.47 -6.85
CA MET A 38 -2.63 -1.53 -7.72
C MET A 38 -4.13 -1.76 -7.50
N TYR A 39 -4.56 -1.92 -6.24
CA TYR A 39 -5.99 -2.10 -5.93
C TYR A 39 -6.82 -0.85 -6.25
N ARG A 40 -6.28 0.35 -6.01
CA ARG A 40 -6.98 1.60 -6.37
C ARG A 40 -7.11 1.75 -7.89
N THR A 41 -6.09 1.37 -8.66
CA THR A 41 -6.16 1.34 -10.12
C THR A 41 -7.20 0.36 -10.63
N LEU A 42 -7.28 -0.84 -10.06
CA LEU A 42 -8.34 -1.80 -10.38
C LEU A 42 -9.73 -1.25 -10.03
N THR A 43 -9.87 -0.64 -8.86
CA THR A 43 -11.13 -0.01 -8.42
C THR A 43 -11.55 1.08 -9.40
N TYR A 44 -10.61 1.96 -9.78
CA TYR A 44 -10.85 2.99 -10.78
C TYR A 44 -11.27 2.39 -12.13
N ALA A 45 -10.60 1.35 -12.61
CA ALA A 45 -10.96 0.67 -13.86
C ALA A 45 -12.38 0.09 -13.82
N ALA A 46 -12.77 -0.55 -12.72
CA ALA A 46 -14.12 -1.08 -12.53
C ALA A 46 -15.18 0.04 -12.54
N LEU A 47 -14.91 1.16 -11.87
CA LEU A 47 -15.79 2.33 -11.86
C LEU A 47 -15.95 2.96 -13.26
N GLN A 48 -14.86 3.08 -14.03
CA GLN A 48 -14.92 3.58 -15.40
C GLN A 48 -15.76 2.67 -16.31
N GLN A 49 -15.68 1.36 -16.10
CA GLN A 49 -16.45 0.36 -16.85
C GLN A 49 -17.89 0.17 -16.32
N LYS A 50 -18.26 0.89 -15.25
CA LYS A 50 -19.57 0.77 -14.57
C LYS A 50 -19.89 -0.66 -14.14
N VAL A 51 -18.85 -1.41 -13.78
CA VAL A 51 -18.95 -2.76 -13.23
C VAL A 51 -19.41 -2.69 -11.78
N ASP A 52 -20.23 -3.66 -11.37
CA ASP A 52 -20.59 -3.82 -9.97
C ASP A 52 -19.38 -4.33 -9.17
N ILE A 53 -18.84 -3.46 -8.32
CA ILE A 53 -17.68 -3.77 -7.47
C ILE A 53 -18.02 -4.76 -6.33
N GLU A 54 -19.29 -5.05 -6.11
CA GLU A 54 -19.74 -6.12 -5.20
C GLU A 54 -19.74 -7.50 -5.90
N ASN A 55 -19.57 -7.55 -7.22
CA ASN A 55 -19.56 -8.79 -8.00
C ASN A 55 -18.13 -9.25 -8.32
N GLU A 56 -17.69 -10.33 -7.67
CA GLU A 56 -16.34 -10.90 -7.87
C GLU A 56 -16.07 -11.32 -9.32
N GLU A 57 -17.05 -11.91 -10.01
CA GLU A 57 -16.89 -12.40 -11.38
C GLU A 57 -16.65 -11.23 -12.35
N GLN A 58 -17.44 -10.16 -12.24
CA GLN A 58 -17.25 -8.98 -13.07
C GLN A 58 -15.91 -8.28 -12.76
N LEU A 59 -15.51 -8.20 -11.49
CA LEU A 59 -14.19 -7.67 -11.14
C LEU A 59 -13.07 -8.51 -11.73
N MET A 60 -13.21 -9.83 -11.77
CA MET A 60 -12.23 -10.71 -12.39
C MET A 60 -12.11 -10.51 -13.90
N GLU A 61 -13.20 -10.18 -14.58
CA GLU A 61 -13.16 -9.77 -15.99
C GLU A 61 -12.37 -8.47 -16.17
N VAL A 62 -12.55 -7.49 -15.28
CA VAL A 62 -11.77 -6.24 -15.29
C VAL A 62 -10.29 -6.56 -15.07
N VAL A 63 -9.94 -7.30 -14.01
CA VAL A 63 -8.55 -7.64 -13.66
C VAL A 63 -7.81 -8.27 -14.83
N LYS A 64 -8.44 -9.22 -15.53
CA LYS A 64 -7.82 -9.93 -16.67
C LYS A 64 -7.52 -9.03 -17.86
N ASN A 65 -8.29 -7.95 -18.03
CA ASN A 65 -8.23 -7.07 -19.19
C ASN A 65 -7.48 -5.75 -18.93
N VAL A 66 -7.01 -5.52 -17.70
CA VAL A 66 -6.22 -4.32 -17.35
C VAL A 66 -4.75 -4.64 -17.15
N ASN A 67 -3.91 -3.80 -17.74
CA ASN A 67 -2.49 -3.74 -17.49
C ASN A 67 -2.19 -2.58 -16.53
N ILE A 68 -1.49 -2.89 -15.43
CA ILE A 68 -1.10 -1.92 -14.40
C ILE A 68 0.42 -1.86 -14.38
N GLU A 69 0.97 -0.70 -14.68
CA GLU A 69 2.42 -0.49 -14.74
C GLU A 69 2.86 0.58 -13.77
N PHE A 70 4.06 0.38 -13.23
CA PHE A 70 4.73 1.33 -12.35
C PHE A 70 5.95 1.90 -13.05
N GLN A 71 6.10 3.21 -13.02
CA GLN A 71 7.29 3.90 -13.52
C GLN A 71 7.85 4.82 -12.45
N GLN A 72 9.18 4.93 -12.40
CA GLN A 72 9.86 5.84 -11.49
C GLN A 72 9.81 7.25 -12.09
N GLY A 73 9.02 8.15 -11.48
CA GLY A 73 9.10 9.59 -11.74
C GLY A 73 10.16 10.27 -10.87
N GLU A 74 10.38 11.57 -11.10
CA GLU A 74 11.40 12.36 -10.39
C GLU A 74 11.15 12.39 -8.87
N ASN A 75 9.90 12.60 -8.45
CA ASN A 75 9.52 12.76 -7.03
C ASN A 75 8.44 11.77 -6.56
N THR A 76 7.83 11.02 -7.47
CA THR A 76 6.82 10.02 -7.13
C THR A 76 6.86 8.84 -8.10
N GLN A 77 6.36 7.70 -7.65
CA GLN A 77 6.04 6.59 -8.53
C GLN A 77 4.79 6.95 -9.33
N LEU A 78 4.89 6.84 -10.65
CA LEU A 78 3.78 6.98 -11.57
C LEU A 78 3.10 5.62 -11.75
N VAL A 79 1.78 5.65 -11.91
CA VAL A 79 0.94 4.46 -12.07
C VAL A 79 0.15 4.61 -13.35
N PHE A 80 0.31 3.63 -14.24
CA PHE A 80 -0.37 3.62 -15.53
C PHE A 80 -1.40 2.50 -15.59
N LEU A 81 -2.56 2.81 -16.14
CA LEU A 81 -3.62 1.86 -16.49
C LEU A 81 -3.74 1.82 -18.01
N ASN A 82 -3.41 0.69 -18.63
CA ASN A 82 -3.43 0.52 -20.09
C ASN A 82 -2.67 1.64 -20.84
N GLY A 83 -1.55 2.10 -20.27
CA GLY A 83 -0.71 3.17 -20.83
C GLY A 83 -1.18 4.59 -20.48
N GLN A 84 -2.31 4.78 -19.80
CA GLN A 84 -2.76 6.08 -19.33
C GLN A 84 -2.29 6.35 -17.90
N ASP A 85 -1.72 7.53 -17.63
CA ASP A 85 -1.36 7.94 -16.27
C ASP A 85 -2.62 8.13 -15.42
N VAL A 86 -2.71 7.36 -14.33
CA VAL A 86 -3.82 7.39 -13.37
C VAL A 86 -3.33 7.75 -11.96
N SER A 87 -2.11 8.25 -11.81
CA SER A 87 -1.43 8.47 -10.52
C SER A 87 -2.26 9.31 -9.54
N GLU A 88 -2.86 10.40 -10.01
CA GLU A 88 -3.67 11.30 -9.17
C GLU A 88 -5.11 10.80 -9.02
N VAL A 89 -5.76 10.35 -10.10
CA VAL A 89 -7.19 9.99 -10.09
C VAL A 89 -7.48 8.82 -9.14
N ILE A 90 -6.56 7.86 -9.00
CA ILE A 90 -6.72 6.72 -8.09
C ILE A 90 -6.64 7.12 -6.60
N ARG A 91 -6.27 8.37 -6.29
CA ARG A 91 -6.16 8.90 -4.92
C ARG A 91 -7.36 9.74 -4.49
N THR A 92 -8.33 9.90 -5.38
CA THR A 92 -9.59 10.60 -5.09
C THR A 92 -10.45 9.85 -4.06
N PRO A 93 -11.27 10.56 -3.25
CA PRO A 93 -12.19 9.93 -2.30
C PRO A 93 -13.08 8.85 -2.92
N ASP A 94 -13.55 9.09 -4.15
CA ASP A 94 -14.41 8.18 -4.91
C ASP A 94 -13.78 6.79 -5.10
N VAL A 95 -12.47 6.75 -5.37
CA VAL A 95 -11.71 5.49 -5.50
C VAL A 95 -11.28 4.96 -4.13
N THR A 96 -10.76 5.82 -3.24
CA THR A 96 -10.17 5.38 -1.97
C THR A 96 -11.21 4.80 -1.01
N ASN A 97 -12.46 5.24 -1.08
CA ASN A 97 -13.53 4.77 -0.21
C ASN A 97 -14.14 3.44 -0.69
N ARG A 98 -13.89 3.04 -1.94
CA ARG A 98 -14.40 1.79 -2.52
C ARG A 98 -13.34 0.69 -2.66
N VAL A 99 -12.06 1.01 -2.50
CA VAL A 99 -10.97 0.04 -2.69
C VAL A 99 -11.07 -1.18 -1.78
N SER A 100 -11.53 -1.02 -0.55
CA SER A 100 -11.68 -2.16 0.40
C SER A 100 -12.81 -3.10 -0.01
N ILE A 101 -13.81 -2.63 -0.77
CA ILE A 101 -14.85 -3.49 -1.35
C ILE A 101 -14.24 -4.38 -2.43
N VAL A 102 -13.44 -3.80 -3.33
CA VAL A 102 -12.75 -4.58 -4.39
C VAL A 102 -11.73 -5.55 -3.77
N ALA A 103 -11.01 -5.11 -2.73
CA ALA A 103 -9.98 -5.91 -2.08
C ALA A 103 -10.51 -7.00 -1.14
N LYS A 104 -11.83 -7.14 -0.91
CA LYS A 104 -12.37 -8.23 -0.09
C LYS A 104 -12.54 -9.55 -0.87
N HIS A 105 -12.61 -9.46 -2.20
CA HIS A 105 -12.90 -10.59 -3.08
C HIS A 105 -11.70 -11.53 -3.22
N ARG A 106 -11.91 -12.83 -3.00
CA ARG A 106 -10.87 -13.86 -2.96
C ARG A 106 -10.13 -13.99 -4.28
N LEU A 107 -10.83 -14.14 -5.40
CA LEU A 107 -10.23 -14.37 -6.71
C LEU A 107 -9.45 -13.13 -7.18
N VAL A 108 -9.97 -11.94 -6.90
CA VAL A 108 -9.29 -10.68 -7.18
C VAL A 108 -7.99 -10.61 -6.38
N ARG A 109 -8.05 -10.94 -5.10
CA ARG A 109 -6.88 -10.97 -4.21
C ARG A 109 -5.82 -11.96 -4.69
N GLU A 110 -6.20 -13.19 -5.02
CA GLU A 110 -5.29 -14.22 -5.52
C GLU A 110 -4.52 -13.75 -6.77
N GLU A 111 -5.22 -13.17 -7.75
CA GLU A 111 -4.57 -12.65 -8.97
C GLU A 111 -3.69 -11.43 -8.70
N MET A 112 -4.12 -10.52 -7.83
CA MET A 112 -3.33 -9.34 -7.47
C MET A 112 -2.07 -9.70 -6.68
N VAL A 113 -2.14 -10.66 -5.77
CA VAL A 113 -0.98 -11.21 -5.04
C VAL A 113 0.00 -11.84 -6.03
N ARG A 114 -0.49 -12.65 -6.98
CA ARG A 114 0.35 -13.23 -8.04
C ARG A 114 1.13 -12.15 -8.80
N ARG A 115 0.46 -11.08 -9.26
CA ARG A 115 1.11 -9.95 -9.95
C ARG A 115 2.14 -9.24 -9.07
N GLN A 116 1.84 -9.04 -7.79
CA GLN A 116 2.77 -8.40 -6.84
C GLN A 116 4.03 -9.25 -6.62
N GLN A 117 3.88 -10.56 -6.48
CA GLN A 117 5.00 -11.50 -6.37
C GLN A 117 5.87 -11.51 -7.64
N GLU A 118 5.26 -11.40 -8.82
CA GLU A 118 5.99 -11.28 -10.09
C GLU A 118 6.86 -10.01 -10.13
N LEU A 119 6.35 -8.87 -9.63
CA LEU A 119 7.11 -7.63 -9.51
C LEU A 119 8.28 -7.75 -8.51
N ALA A 120 8.12 -8.57 -7.46
CA ALA A 120 9.13 -8.78 -6.42
C ALA A 120 10.19 -9.85 -6.75
N LYS A 121 9.99 -10.65 -7.81
CA LYS A 121 10.77 -11.88 -8.09
C LYS A 121 12.28 -11.70 -8.16
N LYS A 122 12.77 -10.51 -8.53
CA LYS A 122 14.21 -10.21 -8.64
C LYS A 122 14.87 -9.80 -7.31
N GLY A 123 14.09 -9.69 -6.23
CA GLY A 123 14.53 -9.12 -4.96
C GLY A 123 14.91 -7.64 -5.09
N GLY A 124 15.39 -7.05 -4.00
CA GLY A 124 15.76 -5.64 -3.98
C GLY A 124 14.53 -4.74 -4.10
N VAL A 125 13.51 -5.06 -3.31
CA VAL A 125 12.21 -4.38 -3.35
C VAL A 125 11.80 -3.90 -1.97
N VAL A 126 11.08 -2.78 -1.93
CA VAL A 126 10.35 -2.30 -0.76
C VAL A 126 8.88 -2.22 -1.15
N MET A 127 8.05 -3.02 -0.52
CA MET A 127 6.64 -3.15 -0.87
C MET A 127 5.77 -2.74 0.32
N ASP A 128 4.86 -1.79 0.11
CA ASP A 128 3.93 -1.34 1.16
C ASP A 128 2.49 -1.76 0.87
N GLY A 129 1.76 -2.17 1.91
CA GLY A 129 0.43 -2.75 1.77
C GLY A 129 -0.32 -2.99 3.07
N ARG A 130 -1.03 -4.11 3.16
CA ARG A 130 -1.79 -4.53 4.36
C ARG A 130 -1.42 -5.93 4.84
N ASP A 131 -0.95 -6.75 3.92
CA ASP A 131 -0.70 -8.18 4.10
C ASP A 131 0.54 -8.61 3.30
N ILE A 132 1.49 -7.70 3.09
CA ILE A 132 2.71 -7.96 2.34
C ILE A 132 3.52 -9.03 3.06
N GLY A 133 3.84 -8.86 4.34
CA GLY A 133 4.65 -9.79 5.12
C GLY A 133 3.92 -11.08 5.51
N THR A 134 2.60 -11.16 5.33
CA THR A 134 1.80 -12.35 5.66
C THR A 134 1.41 -13.19 4.45
N HIS A 135 1.12 -12.57 3.29
CA HIS A 135 0.57 -13.27 2.12
C HIS A 135 1.36 -13.02 0.84
N VAL A 136 1.84 -11.80 0.60
CA VAL A 136 2.52 -11.47 -0.66
C VAL A 136 3.96 -11.96 -0.63
N LEU A 137 4.72 -11.57 0.39
CA LEU A 137 6.12 -11.87 0.62
C LEU A 137 6.29 -12.49 2.03
N PRO A 138 5.74 -13.69 2.29
CA PRO A 138 5.88 -14.36 3.58
C PRO A 138 7.33 -14.70 3.93
N ASP A 139 8.23 -14.72 2.95
CA ASP A 139 9.66 -14.98 3.13
C ASP A 139 10.52 -13.69 3.07
N ALA A 140 9.90 -12.50 3.12
CA ALA A 140 10.65 -11.23 3.14
C ALA A 140 11.61 -11.18 4.35
N GLU A 141 12.87 -10.82 4.10
CA GLU A 141 13.90 -10.80 5.15
C GLU A 141 13.68 -9.69 6.18
N VAL A 142 12.95 -8.64 5.81
CA VAL A 142 12.52 -7.59 6.73
C VAL A 142 11.03 -7.37 6.57
N LYS A 143 10.29 -7.48 7.69
CA LYS A 143 8.86 -7.18 7.77
C LYS A 143 8.63 -6.15 8.86
N ILE A 144 8.02 -5.04 8.50
CA ILE A 144 7.66 -3.95 9.40
C ILE A 144 6.14 -3.82 9.41
N PHE A 145 5.56 -3.69 10.60
CA PHE A 145 4.16 -3.36 10.77
C PHE A 145 4.04 -2.00 11.45
N MET A 146 3.73 -0.98 10.66
CA MET A 146 3.60 0.40 11.15
C MET A 146 2.24 0.61 11.81
N LEU A 147 2.23 1.27 12.96
CA LEU A 147 1.04 1.68 13.68
C LEU A 147 1.02 3.20 13.87
N ALA A 148 -0.19 3.76 13.95
CA ALA A 148 -0.46 5.10 14.45
C ALA A 148 -1.95 5.20 14.82
N SER A 149 -2.30 6.08 15.76
CA SER A 149 -3.70 6.31 16.14
C SER A 149 -4.54 6.77 14.93
N VAL A 150 -5.87 6.54 14.98
CA VAL A 150 -6.77 7.02 13.91
C VAL A 150 -6.71 8.55 13.83
N GLU A 151 -6.64 9.20 14.98
CA GLU A 151 -6.57 10.64 15.14
C GLU A 151 -5.35 11.22 14.43
N GLU A 152 -4.15 10.71 14.73
CA GLU A 152 -2.90 11.15 14.12
C GLU A 152 -2.92 10.94 12.59
N ARG A 153 -3.44 9.80 12.14
CA ARG A 153 -3.52 9.47 10.71
C ARG A 153 -4.51 10.38 9.98
N ALA A 154 -5.64 10.71 10.61
CA ALA A 154 -6.60 11.66 10.07
C ALA A 154 -6.03 13.09 10.02
N GLU A 155 -5.31 13.53 11.05
CA GLU A 155 -4.63 14.84 11.07
C GLU A 155 -3.58 14.96 9.96
N ARG A 156 -2.72 13.95 9.79
CA ARG A 156 -1.73 13.92 8.69
C ARG A 156 -2.41 14.01 7.32
N ARG A 157 -3.50 13.25 7.12
CA ARG A 157 -4.25 13.25 5.86
C ARG A 157 -4.96 14.58 5.61
N HIS A 158 -5.50 15.18 6.66
CA HIS A 158 -6.14 16.49 6.61
C HIS A 158 -5.14 17.57 6.17
N LEU A 159 -3.96 17.61 6.79
CA LEU A 159 -2.88 18.52 6.41
C LEU A 159 -2.40 18.27 4.97
N GLU A 160 -2.28 17.01 4.55
CA GLU A 160 -1.92 16.66 3.16
C GLU A 160 -2.93 17.22 2.16
N ASN A 161 -4.23 17.11 2.44
CA ASN A 161 -5.29 17.63 1.60
C ASN A 161 -5.27 19.16 1.52
N LEU A 162 -5.14 19.84 2.66
CA LEU A 162 -5.06 21.31 2.71
C LEU A 162 -3.85 21.84 1.94
N ASN A 163 -2.68 21.21 2.08
CA ASN A 163 -1.47 21.59 1.35
C ASN A 163 -1.61 21.43 -0.18
N LYS A 164 -2.52 20.55 -0.63
CA LYS A 164 -2.85 20.34 -2.05
C LYS A 164 -4.01 21.22 -2.53
N GLY A 165 -4.58 22.06 -1.67
CA GLY A 165 -5.70 22.94 -1.99
C GLY A 165 -7.06 22.24 -2.04
N PHE A 166 -7.19 21.07 -1.41
CA PHE A 166 -8.46 20.37 -1.30
C PHE A 166 -9.18 20.71 0.01
N ASP A 167 -10.50 20.86 -0.06
CA ASP A 167 -11.34 20.89 1.13
C ASP A 167 -11.22 19.58 1.90
N SER A 168 -11.15 19.68 3.23
CA SER A 168 -10.99 18.50 4.07
C SER A 168 -11.68 18.69 5.41
N ASN A 169 -12.48 17.70 5.80
CA ASN A 169 -13.13 17.63 7.11
C ASN A 169 -12.44 16.55 7.95
N LEU A 170 -11.88 16.95 9.10
CA LEU A 170 -11.12 16.06 9.96
C LEU A 170 -11.97 14.93 10.56
N GLU A 171 -13.20 15.23 10.99
CA GLU A 171 -14.09 14.22 11.59
C GLU A 171 -14.55 13.20 10.55
N GLN A 172 -14.90 13.65 9.33
CA GLN A 172 -15.19 12.74 8.22
C GLN A 172 -13.99 11.84 7.90
N LEU A 173 -12.77 12.39 7.86
CA LEU A 173 -11.57 11.60 7.62
C LEU A 173 -11.33 10.54 8.70
N LYS A 174 -11.59 10.84 9.98
CA LYS A 174 -11.49 9.86 11.06
C LYS A 174 -12.45 8.69 10.83
N GLU A 175 -13.70 8.99 10.49
CA GLU A 175 -14.72 7.97 10.19
C GLU A 175 -14.34 7.11 8.98
N GLU A 176 -13.95 7.74 7.87
CA GLU A 176 -13.53 7.05 6.64
C GLU A 176 -12.31 6.14 6.87
N ILE A 177 -11.31 6.63 7.61
CA ILE A 177 -10.11 5.87 7.96
C ILE A 177 -10.46 4.69 8.87
N ALA A 178 -11.25 4.91 9.92
CA ALA A 178 -11.66 3.86 10.85
C ALA A 178 -12.49 2.78 10.15
N GLN A 179 -13.44 3.17 9.31
CA GLN A 179 -14.24 2.24 8.51
C GLN A 179 -13.35 1.41 7.58
N ARG A 180 -12.39 2.06 6.91
CA ARG A 180 -11.45 1.37 6.03
C ARG A 180 -10.57 0.38 6.77
N ASP A 181 -10.03 0.76 7.92
CA ASP A 181 -9.20 -0.14 8.74
C ASP A 181 -10.01 -1.34 9.22
N LYS A 182 -11.27 -1.14 9.61
CA LYS A 182 -12.19 -2.22 9.98
C LYS A 182 -12.39 -3.19 8.82
N LEU A 183 -12.74 -2.69 7.62
CA LEU A 183 -12.90 -3.53 6.43
C LEU A 183 -11.62 -4.26 6.05
N ASP A 184 -10.47 -3.59 6.12
CA ASP A 184 -9.16 -4.19 5.81
C ASP A 184 -8.78 -5.28 6.83
N SER A 185 -9.19 -5.16 8.10
CA SER A 185 -8.84 -6.10 9.18
C SER A 185 -9.82 -7.26 9.33
N GLU A 186 -11.11 -7.04 9.03
CA GLU A 186 -12.18 -8.05 9.17
C GLU A 186 -12.40 -8.88 7.91
N ARG A 187 -11.75 -8.55 6.78
CA ARG A 187 -11.87 -9.34 5.55
C ARG A 187 -11.43 -10.80 5.78
N GLU A 188 -12.19 -11.73 5.21
CA GLU A 188 -11.91 -13.17 5.33
C GLU A 188 -10.59 -13.56 4.64
N VAL A 189 -10.27 -12.91 3.52
CA VAL A 189 -9.09 -13.21 2.71
C VAL A 189 -7.98 -12.22 3.00
N SER A 190 -6.88 -12.75 3.54
CA SER A 190 -5.64 -12.03 3.81
C SER A 190 -5.83 -10.71 4.58
N PRO A 191 -6.44 -10.74 5.78
CA PRO A 191 -6.72 -9.54 6.56
C PRO A 191 -5.46 -8.70 6.86
N LEU A 192 -5.66 -7.41 7.12
CA LEU A 192 -4.65 -6.56 7.74
C LEU A 192 -4.29 -7.16 9.11
N LYS A 193 -3.16 -7.85 9.15
CA LYS A 193 -2.64 -8.50 10.34
C LYS A 193 -1.12 -8.45 10.31
N LYS A 194 -0.52 -8.16 11.46
CA LYS A 194 0.92 -8.25 11.66
C LYS A 194 1.38 -9.71 11.48
N ALA A 195 2.41 -9.94 10.67
CA ALA A 195 3.07 -11.24 10.59
C ALA A 195 3.78 -11.56 11.92
N ASP A 196 3.85 -12.83 12.31
CA ASP A 196 4.40 -13.21 13.62
C ASP A 196 5.88 -12.79 13.80
N ASP A 197 6.62 -12.71 12.71
CA ASP A 197 8.01 -12.28 12.63
C ASP A 197 8.18 -10.80 12.22
N ALA A 198 7.09 -10.04 12.06
CA ALA A 198 7.16 -8.63 11.74
C ALA A 198 7.47 -7.77 12.98
N LEU A 199 8.37 -6.81 12.79
CA LEU A 199 8.66 -5.80 13.80
C LEU A 199 7.58 -4.74 13.80
N GLU A 200 6.94 -4.56 14.95
CA GLU A 200 5.95 -3.51 15.14
C GLU A 200 6.64 -2.16 15.38
N LEU A 201 6.18 -1.13 14.69
CA LEU A 201 6.74 0.21 14.77
C LEU A 201 5.61 1.23 14.94
N ASP A 202 5.40 1.70 16.17
CA ASP A 202 4.50 2.82 16.45
C ASP A 202 5.14 4.12 15.95
N THR A 203 4.44 4.81 15.06
CA THR A 203 4.86 6.03 14.39
C THR A 203 4.08 7.27 14.82
N THR A 204 3.25 7.14 15.87
CA THR A 204 2.35 8.23 16.32
C THR A 204 3.13 9.51 16.62
N SER A 205 4.24 9.41 17.35
CA SER A 205 5.06 10.56 17.76
C SER A 205 6.43 10.63 17.08
N LEU A 206 6.59 9.96 15.94
CA LEU A 206 7.87 9.91 15.22
C LEU A 206 7.80 10.73 13.93
N SER A 207 8.88 11.44 13.63
CA SER A 207 9.08 12.05 12.31
C SER A 207 9.32 10.99 11.23
N ILE A 208 9.13 11.34 9.96
CA ILE A 208 9.42 10.43 8.84
C ILE A 208 10.89 9.98 8.88
N GLU A 209 11.82 10.91 9.17
CA GLU A 209 13.25 10.63 9.27
C GLU A 209 13.58 9.68 10.43
N GLU A 210 12.90 9.80 11.55
CA GLU A 210 13.05 8.86 12.68
C GLU A 210 12.57 7.46 12.32
N VAL A 211 11.41 7.35 11.66
CA VAL A 211 10.87 6.08 11.20
C VAL A 211 11.81 5.43 10.17
N VAL A 212 12.28 6.18 9.18
CA VAL A 212 13.25 5.71 8.17
C VAL A 212 14.53 5.22 8.84
N ARG A 213 15.12 6.00 9.76
CA ARG A 213 16.34 5.60 10.48
C ARG A 213 16.16 4.29 11.25
N LYS A 214 15.01 4.10 11.90
CA LYS A 214 14.71 2.84 12.60
C LYS A 214 14.64 1.66 11.64
N ILE A 215 13.97 1.80 10.50
CA ILE A 215 13.88 0.74 9.48
C ILE A 215 15.25 0.43 8.88
N MET A 216 16.06 1.45 8.57
CA MET A 216 17.39 1.27 8.02
C MET A 216 18.36 0.58 9.00
N SER A 217 18.20 0.83 10.31
CA SER A 217 18.95 0.10 11.35
C SER A 217 18.60 -1.39 11.36
N ILE A 218 17.31 -1.74 11.24
CA ILE A 218 16.84 -3.12 11.13
C ILE A 218 17.42 -3.80 9.89
N VAL A 219 17.34 -3.12 8.74
CA VAL A 219 17.88 -3.61 7.46
C VAL A 219 19.39 -3.87 7.55
N SER A 220 20.14 -2.95 8.17
CA SER A 220 21.59 -3.09 8.36
C SER A 220 21.93 -4.34 9.20
N GLY A 221 21.12 -4.65 10.22
CA GLY A 221 21.27 -5.85 11.03
C GLY A 221 21.05 -7.16 10.25
N VAL A 222 20.31 -7.13 9.14
CA VAL A 222 20.13 -8.29 8.25
C VAL A 222 21.34 -8.47 7.33
N PHE A 223 21.97 -7.37 6.87
CA PHE A 223 23.18 -7.45 6.05
C PHE A 223 24.43 -7.84 6.84
N ALA A 224 24.45 -7.58 8.15
CA ALA A 224 25.55 -7.96 9.03
C ALA A 224 25.57 -9.45 9.42
N LYS A 225 24.54 -10.22 9.04
CA LYS A 225 24.42 -11.67 9.26
C LYS A 225 24.74 -12.44 7.97
#